data_AF-A0A1V1UVT3-F1
#
_entry.id   AF-A0A1V1UVT3-F1
#
_cell.length_a   1.000
_cell.length_b   1.000
_cell.length_c   1.000
_cell.angle_alpha   90.00
_cell.angle_beta   90.00
_cell.angle_gamma   90.00
#
_symmetry.space_group_name_H-M   'P 1'
#
loop_
_entity.id
_entity.type
_entity.pdbx_description
1 polymer ?
#
loop_
_entity_poly.entity_id
_entity_poly.type
_entity_poly.pdbx_seq_one_letter_code
_entity_poly.pdbx_strand_id
1 'polypeptide(L)'
;MQNDPSMERVLRILSNTSSLKDVAQLQTNAANAGRLSPTLQAALDERAAELGLVYLREKSGRNLDGLSPAEERITRAVSAYVGIKVRDGSNANRTIKAIRDHGLLEAAEIAVTNAKPTAGFQTLNDAGLAELSYEQIIVDHPEEFSARALWFARRTLGLDNETAKPPARGSTPIQEQTDQLLAWLKARRTPDRRIPSFTNAEASAGLGWDDLQIFGRAYGNLQSRLDFACYRCGLPPLGLTAERPFDRAWSQEGRTWAFPVSTMQLAAQTRPWTDQDFRAIGAEARALPGQAHVVWRRELAESETRFRAWAEGVMSWQGVGPQEETDAVEPTGRNPAWTRDELILALDLY
;
A
#
# COMPACT_ATOMS: atom_id res chain seq x y z
N MET A 1 34.96 -20.50 -33.62
CA MET A 1 33.54 -20.76 -33.99
C MET A 1 33.31 -20.12 -35.35
N GLN A 2 33.09 -20.91 -36.39
CA GLN A 2 32.70 -20.37 -37.70
C GLN A 2 31.23 -19.96 -37.63
N ASN A 3 30.91 -18.70 -37.97
CA ASN A 3 29.52 -18.25 -38.08
C ASN A 3 28.83 -19.07 -39.18
N ASP A 4 27.71 -19.72 -38.84
CA ASP A 4 26.87 -20.40 -39.81
C ASP A 4 26.24 -19.35 -40.75
N PRO A 5 26.54 -19.34 -42.06
CA PRO A 5 26.00 -18.36 -43.00
C PRO A 5 24.46 -18.41 -43.09
N SER A 6 23.83 -19.50 -42.66
CA SER A 6 22.38 -19.58 -42.52
C SER A 6 21.86 -18.71 -41.36
N MET A 7 22.61 -18.62 -40.26
CA MET A 7 22.26 -17.82 -39.08
C MET A 7 22.36 -16.31 -39.36
N GLU A 8 23.43 -15.87 -40.05
CA GLU A 8 23.57 -14.46 -40.44
C GLU A 8 22.44 -13.98 -41.34
N ARG A 9 21.92 -14.86 -42.20
CA ARG A 9 20.75 -14.55 -43.04
C ARG A 9 19.48 -14.40 -42.19
N VAL A 10 19.28 -15.28 -41.21
CA VAL A 10 18.11 -15.22 -40.31
C VAL A 10 18.14 -13.96 -39.44
N LEU A 11 19.29 -13.62 -38.86
CA LEU A 11 19.46 -12.40 -38.06
C LEU A 11 19.20 -11.12 -38.87
N ARG A 12 19.58 -11.11 -40.16
CA ARG A 12 19.28 -10.00 -41.07
C ARG A 12 17.80 -9.88 -41.44
N ILE A 13 17.10 -11.02 -41.58
CA ILE A 13 15.64 -11.00 -41.78
C ILE A 13 14.96 -10.46 -40.53
N LEU A 14 15.43 -10.88 -39.36
CA LEU A 14 14.90 -10.44 -38.08
C LEU A 14 15.09 -8.93 -37.85
N SER A 15 16.27 -8.39 -38.15
CA SER A 15 16.53 -6.93 -38.02
C SER A 15 15.60 -6.09 -38.92
N ASN A 16 15.16 -6.65 -40.04
CA ASN A 16 14.25 -5.98 -40.98
C ASN A 16 12.76 -6.19 -40.64
N THR A 17 12.46 -6.99 -39.62
CA THR A 17 11.09 -7.26 -39.22
C THR A 17 10.51 -6.04 -38.51
N SER A 18 9.35 -5.54 -38.95
CA SER A 18 8.77 -4.27 -38.48
C SER A 18 7.54 -4.42 -37.59
N SER A 19 7.07 -5.65 -37.34
CA SER A 19 5.90 -5.89 -36.50
C SER A 19 6.12 -7.01 -35.48
N LEU A 20 5.52 -6.86 -34.30
CA LEU A 20 5.51 -7.90 -33.26
C LEU A 20 4.90 -9.23 -33.75
N LYS A 21 3.93 -9.14 -34.68
CA LYS A 21 3.29 -10.31 -35.29
C LYS A 21 4.30 -11.15 -36.07
N ASP A 22 5.14 -10.49 -36.87
CA ASP A 22 6.11 -11.17 -37.71
C ASP A 22 7.22 -11.80 -36.87
N VAL A 23 7.67 -11.14 -35.79
CA VAL A 23 8.62 -11.72 -34.83
C VAL A 23 8.05 -12.97 -34.17
N ALA A 24 6.81 -12.92 -33.68
CA ALA A 24 6.14 -14.08 -33.08
C ALA A 24 5.95 -15.24 -34.09
N GLN A 25 5.65 -14.92 -35.35
CA GLN A 25 5.53 -15.90 -36.41
C GLN A 25 6.88 -16.55 -36.74
N LEU A 26 7.96 -15.77 -36.82
CA LEU A 26 9.33 -16.28 -37.03
C LEU A 26 9.76 -17.22 -35.90
N GLN A 27 9.49 -16.85 -34.65
CA GLN A 27 9.77 -17.69 -33.49
C GLN A 27 9.02 -19.03 -33.57
N THR A 28 7.72 -18.99 -33.87
CA THR A 28 6.88 -20.20 -34.02
C THR A 28 7.42 -21.10 -35.15
N ASN A 29 7.77 -20.51 -36.30
CA ASN A 29 8.31 -21.26 -37.43
C ASN A 29 9.66 -21.90 -37.10
N ALA A 30 10.54 -21.18 -36.39
CA ALA A 30 11.84 -21.70 -35.95
C ALA A 30 11.68 -22.83 -34.92
N ALA A 31 10.75 -22.70 -33.98
CA ALA A 31 10.42 -23.74 -33.00
C ALA A 31 9.89 -25.01 -33.68
N ASN A 32 8.90 -24.87 -34.56
CA ASN A 32 8.30 -25.99 -35.29
C ASN A 32 9.30 -26.71 -36.21
N ALA A 33 10.28 -25.98 -36.75
CA ALA A 33 11.34 -26.55 -37.55
C ALA A 33 12.50 -27.16 -36.73
N GLY A 34 12.46 -27.08 -35.39
CA GLY A 34 13.55 -27.54 -34.51
C GLY A 34 14.84 -26.71 -34.65
N ARG A 35 14.74 -25.46 -35.11
CA ARG A 35 15.88 -24.57 -35.41
C ARG A 35 16.04 -23.41 -34.43
N LEU A 36 15.28 -23.42 -33.34
CA LEU A 36 15.32 -22.39 -32.32
C LEU A 36 16.55 -22.56 -31.41
N SER A 37 17.70 -22.10 -31.88
CA SER A 37 18.92 -22.06 -31.08
C SER A 37 18.84 -20.98 -29.99
N PRO A 38 19.60 -21.09 -28.88
CA PRO A 38 19.65 -20.05 -27.84
C PRO A 38 20.01 -18.66 -28.38
N THR A 39 20.92 -18.60 -29.35
CA THR A 39 21.32 -17.34 -30.00
C THR A 39 20.18 -16.73 -30.81
N LEU A 40 19.42 -17.55 -31.56
CA LEU A 40 18.28 -17.07 -32.33
C LEU A 40 17.14 -16.62 -31.40
N GLN A 41 16.89 -17.36 -30.32
CA GLN A 41 15.90 -16.98 -29.31
C GLN A 41 16.24 -15.62 -28.70
N ALA A 42 17.48 -15.41 -28.26
CA ALA A 42 17.93 -14.13 -27.71
C ALA A 42 17.73 -12.96 -28.70
N ALA A 43 18.04 -13.16 -29.99
CA ALA A 43 17.83 -12.13 -31.01
C ALA A 43 16.33 -11.84 -31.25
N LEU A 44 15.48 -12.88 -31.25
CA LEU A 44 14.03 -12.73 -31.38
C LEU A 44 13.46 -11.94 -30.20
N ASP A 45 13.92 -12.24 -28.98
CA ASP A 45 13.50 -11.55 -27.76
C ASP A 45 13.95 -10.09 -27.75
N GLU A 46 15.19 -9.80 -28.17
CA GLU A 46 15.71 -8.45 -28.32
C GLU A 46 14.86 -7.65 -29.32
N ARG A 47 14.60 -8.22 -30.50
CA ARG A 47 13.78 -7.54 -31.51
C ARG A 47 12.33 -7.34 -31.08
N ALA A 48 11.75 -8.31 -30.38
CA ALA A 48 10.41 -8.20 -29.81
C ALA A 48 10.34 -7.06 -28.77
N ALA A 49 11.37 -6.94 -27.92
CA ALA A 49 11.45 -5.87 -26.93
C ALA A 49 11.54 -4.48 -27.59
N GLU A 50 12.37 -4.32 -28.62
CA GLU A 50 12.50 -3.07 -29.37
C GLU A 50 11.17 -2.63 -30.00
N LEU A 51 10.53 -3.52 -30.77
CA LEU A 51 9.26 -3.24 -31.45
C LEU A 51 8.13 -3.01 -30.43
N GLY A 52 8.19 -3.71 -29.32
CA GLY A 52 7.28 -3.60 -28.21
C GLY A 52 7.33 -2.27 -27.49
N LEU A 53 8.54 -1.74 -27.25
CA LEU A 53 8.74 -0.40 -26.72
C LEU A 53 8.17 0.66 -27.66
N VAL A 54 8.44 0.56 -28.97
CA VAL A 54 7.87 1.47 -29.97
C VAL A 54 6.35 1.44 -29.93
N TYR A 55 5.76 0.23 -29.98
CA TYR A 55 4.32 0.03 -29.89
C TYR A 55 3.72 0.63 -28.61
N LEU A 56 4.37 0.42 -27.46
CA LEU A 56 3.90 0.95 -26.19
C LEU A 56 3.98 2.48 -26.15
N ARG A 57 5.07 3.08 -26.63
CA ARG A 57 5.21 4.54 -26.73
C ARG A 57 4.08 5.13 -27.56
N GLU A 58 3.84 4.57 -28.75
CA GLU A 58 2.79 5.04 -29.67
C GLU A 58 1.38 4.89 -29.10
N LYS A 59 1.08 3.74 -28.46
CA LYS A 59 -0.29 3.42 -28.03
C LYS A 59 -0.63 3.93 -26.64
N SER A 60 0.34 4.00 -25.73
CA SER A 60 0.13 4.56 -24.40
C SER A 60 0.33 6.07 -24.38
N GLY A 61 1.06 6.65 -25.33
CA GLY A 61 1.41 8.08 -25.34
C GLY A 61 2.36 8.50 -24.21
N ARG A 62 3.00 7.55 -23.53
CA ARG A 62 3.93 7.82 -22.43
C ARG A 62 5.37 7.92 -22.93
N ASN A 63 6.15 8.74 -22.24
CA ASN A 63 7.60 8.70 -22.35
C ASN A 63 8.11 7.42 -21.65
N LEU A 64 8.96 6.66 -22.33
CA LEU A 64 9.53 5.38 -21.86
C LEU A 64 11.06 5.43 -21.87
N ASP A 65 11.63 6.61 -21.66
CA ASP A 65 13.08 6.81 -21.54
C ASP A 65 13.49 6.73 -20.06
N GLY A 66 14.65 6.11 -19.78
CA GLY A 66 15.18 5.99 -18.41
C GLY A 66 14.35 5.07 -17.50
N LEU A 67 13.81 3.99 -18.06
CA LEU A 67 13.03 2.99 -17.32
C LEU A 67 13.84 2.36 -16.19
N SER A 68 13.16 2.04 -15.09
CA SER A 68 13.74 1.22 -14.03
C SER A 68 13.90 -0.25 -14.45
N PRO A 69 14.66 -1.07 -13.73
CA PRO A 69 14.78 -2.50 -14.01
C PRO A 69 13.43 -3.23 -14.09
N ALA A 70 12.51 -2.97 -13.16
CA ALA A 70 11.18 -3.57 -13.20
C ALA A 70 10.36 -3.07 -14.41
N GLU A 71 10.42 -1.78 -14.72
CA GLU A 71 9.72 -1.20 -15.87
C GLU A 71 10.21 -1.77 -17.20
N GLU A 72 11.52 -1.95 -17.37
CA GLU A 72 12.09 -2.63 -18.54
C GLU A 72 11.51 -4.04 -18.69
N ARG A 73 11.42 -4.80 -17.60
CA ARG A 73 10.80 -6.14 -17.65
C ARG A 73 9.31 -6.11 -17.96
N ILE A 74 8.57 -5.14 -17.41
CA ILE A 74 7.15 -4.94 -17.73
C ILE A 74 6.98 -4.66 -19.23
N THR A 75 7.84 -3.85 -19.83
CA THR A 75 7.74 -3.59 -21.29
C THR A 75 7.94 -4.86 -22.09
N ARG A 76 8.91 -5.71 -21.74
CA ARG A 76 9.12 -7.02 -22.39
C ARG A 76 7.91 -7.94 -22.22
N ALA A 77 7.38 -8.04 -21.00
CA ALA A 77 6.19 -8.83 -20.70
C ALA A 77 4.97 -8.41 -21.52
N VAL A 78 4.71 -7.10 -21.59
CA VAL A 78 3.58 -6.56 -22.36
C VAL A 78 3.79 -6.78 -23.84
N SER A 79 5.03 -6.68 -24.34
CA SER A 79 5.36 -6.91 -25.75
C SER A 79 5.12 -8.36 -26.16
N ALA A 80 5.57 -9.31 -25.34
CA ALA A 80 5.29 -10.74 -25.53
C ALA A 80 3.78 -11.02 -25.50
N TYR A 81 3.07 -10.47 -24.52
CA TYR A 81 1.62 -10.61 -24.39
C TYR A 81 0.86 -10.02 -25.60
N VAL A 82 1.26 -8.84 -26.09
CA VAL A 82 0.70 -8.22 -27.30
C VAL A 82 0.96 -9.11 -28.52
N GLY A 83 2.17 -9.63 -28.67
CA GLY A 83 2.53 -10.57 -29.75
C GLY A 83 1.61 -11.79 -29.78
N ILE A 84 1.37 -12.40 -28.62
CA ILE A 84 0.43 -13.53 -28.46
C ILE A 84 -0.99 -13.10 -28.84
N LYS A 85 -1.50 -11.98 -28.30
CA LYS A 85 -2.86 -11.53 -28.58
C LYS A 85 -3.09 -11.25 -30.07
N VAL A 86 -2.14 -10.59 -30.72
CA VAL A 86 -2.22 -10.29 -32.16
C VAL A 86 -2.18 -11.56 -33.00
N ARG A 87 -1.33 -12.53 -32.64
CA ARG A 87 -1.29 -13.85 -33.30
C ARG A 87 -2.64 -14.56 -33.20
N ASP A 88 -3.28 -14.48 -32.04
CA ASP A 88 -4.57 -15.13 -31.78
C ASP A 88 -5.77 -14.32 -32.33
N GLY A 89 -5.53 -13.27 -33.12
CA GLY A 89 -6.58 -12.45 -33.75
C GLY A 89 -7.29 -11.48 -32.80
N SER A 90 -6.68 -11.17 -31.66
CA SER A 90 -7.21 -10.27 -30.63
C SER A 90 -6.25 -9.11 -30.33
N ASN A 91 -6.59 -8.25 -29.35
CA ASN A 91 -5.76 -7.10 -28.98
C ASN A 91 -5.60 -6.96 -27.45
N ALA A 92 -4.61 -6.17 -27.04
CA ALA A 92 -4.30 -5.90 -25.63
C ALA A 92 -4.82 -4.53 -25.16
N ASN A 93 -5.93 -4.03 -25.71
CA ASN A 93 -6.41 -2.66 -25.47
C ASN A 93 -6.58 -2.31 -23.98
N ARG A 94 -7.01 -3.28 -23.14
CA ARG A 94 -7.15 -3.06 -21.69
C ARG A 94 -5.81 -2.83 -21.00
N THR A 95 -4.80 -3.63 -21.36
CA THR A 95 -3.43 -3.49 -20.83
C THR A 95 -2.84 -2.14 -21.22
N ILE A 96 -2.97 -1.76 -22.50
CA ILE A 96 -2.50 -0.46 -22.99
C ILE A 96 -3.21 0.70 -22.30
N LYS A 97 -4.53 0.61 -22.13
CA LYS A 97 -5.30 1.61 -21.38
C LYS A 97 -4.80 1.73 -19.94
N ALA A 98 -4.58 0.60 -19.25
CA ALA A 98 -4.07 0.63 -17.88
C ALA A 98 -2.69 1.30 -17.80
N ILE A 99 -1.76 0.98 -18.71
CA ILE A 99 -0.43 1.61 -18.76
C ILE A 99 -0.54 3.10 -19.07
N ARG A 100 -1.43 3.51 -19.99
CA ARG A 100 -1.66 4.93 -20.26
C ARG A 100 -2.18 5.65 -19.02
N ASP A 101 -3.20 5.10 -18.37
CA ASP A 101 -3.91 5.77 -17.29
C ASP A 101 -3.08 5.79 -15.99
N HIS A 102 -2.27 4.76 -15.72
CA HIS A 102 -1.57 4.56 -14.44
C HIS A 102 -0.02 4.49 -14.53
N GLY A 103 0.55 4.23 -15.71
CA GLY A 103 1.99 3.95 -15.86
C GLY A 103 2.29 2.45 -15.74
N LEU A 104 3.56 2.07 -15.90
CA LEU A 104 3.98 0.66 -15.99
C LEU A 104 3.84 -0.06 -14.64
N LEU A 105 4.49 0.46 -13.60
CA LEU A 105 4.49 -0.15 -12.26
C LEU A 105 3.08 -0.26 -11.68
N GLU A 106 2.34 0.86 -11.64
CA GLU A 106 0.98 0.87 -11.06
C GLU A 106 0.01 -0.02 -11.84
N ALA A 107 0.11 -0.07 -13.18
CA ALA A 107 -0.71 -1.00 -13.97
C ALA A 107 -0.41 -2.47 -13.63
N ALA A 108 0.85 -2.82 -13.38
CA ALA A 108 1.24 -4.15 -12.94
C ALA A 108 0.69 -4.46 -11.54
N GLU A 109 0.80 -3.53 -10.59
CA GLU A 109 0.22 -3.70 -9.25
C GLU A 109 -1.29 -3.89 -9.27
N ILE A 110 -2.02 -3.05 -10.02
CA ILE A 110 -3.47 -3.14 -10.15
C ILE A 110 -3.86 -4.49 -10.74
N ALA A 111 -3.11 -4.99 -11.72
CA ALA A 111 -3.36 -6.30 -12.32
C ALA A 111 -3.17 -7.44 -11.30
N VAL A 112 -2.05 -7.44 -10.57
CA VAL A 112 -1.68 -8.53 -9.65
C VAL A 112 -2.50 -8.53 -8.36
N THR A 113 -2.91 -7.38 -7.85
CA THR A 113 -3.65 -7.27 -6.57
C THR A 113 -5.12 -7.69 -6.65
N ASN A 114 -5.55 -8.27 -7.77
CA ASN A 114 -6.89 -8.84 -7.94
C ASN A 114 -7.03 -10.19 -7.22
N ALA A 115 -8.26 -10.56 -6.87
CA ALA A 115 -8.53 -11.80 -6.15
C ALA A 115 -8.16 -13.06 -6.95
N LYS A 116 -8.33 -13.00 -8.28
CA LYS A 116 -8.01 -14.08 -9.22
C LYS A 116 -6.85 -13.66 -10.13
N PRO A 117 -5.98 -14.60 -10.56
CA PRO A 117 -4.97 -14.33 -11.56
C PRO A 117 -5.58 -13.72 -12.82
N THR A 118 -4.85 -12.81 -13.46
CA THR A 118 -5.35 -12.14 -14.66
C THR A 118 -5.30 -13.07 -15.87
N ALA A 119 -6.11 -12.77 -16.90
CA ALA A 119 -6.01 -13.47 -18.18
C ALA A 119 -4.61 -13.32 -18.81
N GLY A 120 -3.92 -12.20 -18.53
CA GLY A 120 -2.54 -11.96 -18.97
C GLY A 120 -1.56 -12.94 -18.35
N PHE A 121 -1.64 -13.14 -17.03
CA PHE A 121 -0.86 -14.14 -16.29
C PHE A 121 -1.05 -15.53 -16.91
N GLN A 122 -2.30 -15.97 -17.08
CA GLN A 122 -2.57 -17.30 -17.66
C GLN A 122 -2.04 -17.41 -19.09
N THR A 123 -2.24 -16.38 -19.92
CA THR A 123 -1.78 -16.37 -21.32
C THR A 123 -0.25 -16.51 -21.41
N LEU A 124 0.50 -15.82 -20.54
CA LEU A 124 1.97 -15.93 -20.52
C LEU A 124 2.41 -17.30 -19.99
N ASN A 125 1.77 -17.80 -18.94
CA ASN A 125 2.08 -19.11 -18.38
C ASN A 125 1.81 -20.25 -19.39
N ASP A 126 0.68 -20.21 -20.09
CA ASP A 126 0.32 -21.18 -21.14
C ASP A 126 1.30 -21.15 -22.33
N ALA A 127 1.92 -19.99 -22.57
CA ALA A 127 2.96 -19.82 -23.58
C ALA A 127 4.37 -20.19 -23.09
N GLY A 128 4.52 -20.66 -21.85
CA GLY A 128 5.81 -20.99 -21.25
C GLY A 128 6.67 -19.77 -20.91
N LEU A 129 6.04 -18.60 -20.72
CA LEU A 129 6.67 -17.31 -20.42
C LEU A 129 6.31 -16.82 -19.01
N ALA A 130 6.22 -17.74 -18.05
CA ALA A 130 5.81 -17.44 -16.67
C ALA A 130 6.77 -16.44 -15.99
N GLU A 131 8.04 -16.45 -16.37
CA GLU A 131 9.10 -15.55 -15.91
C GLU A 131 8.90 -14.08 -16.33
N LEU A 132 8.06 -13.87 -17.36
CA LEU A 132 7.63 -12.55 -17.81
C LEU A 132 6.30 -12.12 -17.17
N SER A 133 5.70 -12.92 -16.29
CA SER A 133 4.49 -12.48 -15.59
C SER A 133 4.77 -11.28 -14.68
N TYR A 134 3.76 -10.42 -14.48
CA TYR A 134 3.88 -9.32 -13.52
C TYR A 134 4.17 -9.82 -12.11
N GLU A 135 3.57 -10.95 -11.74
CA GLU A 135 3.81 -11.62 -10.48
C GLU A 135 5.29 -11.97 -10.30
N GLN A 136 5.94 -12.57 -11.31
CA GLN A 136 7.37 -12.87 -11.22
C GLN A 136 8.22 -11.60 -11.18
N ILE A 137 7.88 -10.59 -12.00
CA ILE A 137 8.60 -9.31 -12.02
C ILE A 137 8.55 -8.63 -10.64
N ILE A 138 7.40 -8.64 -9.98
CA ILE A 138 7.25 -8.06 -8.63
C ILE A 138 8.07 -8.84 -7.59
N VAL A 139 8.15 -10.17 -7.71
CA VAL A 139 8.99 -10.99 -6.82
C VAL A 139 10.49 -10.74 -7.04
N ASP A 140 10.89 -10.50 -8.28
CA ASP A 140 12.30 -10.27 -8.65
C ASP A 140 12.77 -8.84 -8.32
N HIS A 141 11.86 -7.88 -8.23
CA HIS A 141 12.14 -6.45 -7.96
C HIS A 141 11.25 -5.88 -6.84
N PRO A 142 11.20 -6.48 -5.63
CA PRO A 142 10.25 -6.15 -4.59
C PRO A 142 10.35 -4.70 -4.08
N GLU A 143 11.50 -4.07 -4.23
CA GLU A 143 11.77 -2.68 -3.84
C GLU A 143 11.05 -1.63 -4.70
N GLU A 144 10.62 -2.01 -5.90
CA GLU A 144 9.93 -1.12 -6.85
C GLU A 144 8.41 -1.18 -6.75
N PHE A 145 7.87 -2.06 -5.90
CA PHE A 145 6.43 -2.31 -5.77
C PHE A 145 5.95 -2.22 -4.32
N SER A 146 4.65 -2.05 -4.15
CA SER A 146 4.03 -2.08 -2.83
C SER A 146 4.14 -3.47 -2.20
N ALA A 147 4.30 -3.51 -0.87
CA ALA A 147 4.27 -4.75 -0.10
C ALA A 147 2.98 -5.56 -0.35
N ARG A 148 1.88 -4.88 -0.68
CA ARG A 148 0.62 -5.53 -1.07
C ARG A 148 0.76 -6.24 -2.41
N ALA A 149 1.30 -5.59 -3.44
CA ALA A 149 1.52 -6.20 -4.73
C ALA A 149 2.43 -7.43 -4.61
N LEU A 150 3.52 -7.32 -3.83
CA LEU A 150 4.40 -8.45 -3.52
C LEU A 150 3.66 -9.60 -2.84
N TRP A 151 2.80 -9.31 -1.86
CA TRP A 151 2.02 -10.34 -1.19
C TRP A 151 1.13 -11.14 -2.16
N PHE A 152 0.43 -10.43 -3.06
CA PHE A 152 -0.43 -11.06 -4.06
C PHE A 152 0.37 -11.81 -5.12
N ALA A 153 1.50 -11.27 -5.57
CA ALA A 153 2.41 -11.92 -6.50
C ALA A 153 2.89 -13.27 -5.96
N ARG A 154 3.41 -13.27 -4.73
CA ARG A 154 3.87 -14.48 -4.02
C ARG A 154 2.74 -15.50 -3.90
N ARG A 155 1.55 -15.07 -3.47
CA ARG A 155 0.38 -15.95 -3.36
C ARG A 155 0.03 -16.61 -4.69
N THR A 156 -0.03 -15.83 -5.77
CA THR A 156 -0.38 -16.33 -7.11
C THR A 156 0.65 -17.34 -7.62
N LEU A 157 1.94 -17.13 -7.30
CA LEU A 157 3.03 -18.04 -7.63
C LEU A 157 3.17 -19.24 -6.67
N GLY A 158 2.30 -19.35 -5.65
CA GLY A 158 2.38 -20.43 -4.65
C GLY A 158 3.55 -20.30 -3.67
N LEU A 159 4.10 -19.09 -3.50
CA LEU A 159 5.16 -18.78 -2.55
C LEU A 159 4.58 -18.37 -1.19
N ASP A 160 5.30 -18.69 -0.11
CA ASP A 160 4.90 -18.34 1.26
C ASP A 160 4.88 -16.82 1.48
N ASN A 161 3.96 -16.34 2.31
CA ASN A 161 3.91 -14.93 2.72
C ASN A 161 4.19 -14.80 4.22
N GLU A 162 4.86 -13.71 4.62
CA GLU A 162 5.13 -13.40 6.03
C GLU A 162 3.85 -13.23 6.85
N THR A 163 2.78 -12.73 6.20
CA THR A 163 1.47 -12.53 6.81
C THR A 163 0.42 -13.38 6.13
N ALA A 164 -0.53 -13.91 6.92
CA ALA A 164 -1.66 -14.68 6.39
C ALA A 164 -2.65 -13.84 5.56
N LYS A 165 -2.63 -12.51 5.70
CA LYS A 165 -3.52 -11.57 5.01
C LYS A 165 -2.69 -10.52 4.25
N PRO A 166 -3.17 -10.03 3.10
CA PRO A 166 -2.47 -9.00 2.35
C PRO A 166 -2.40 -7.68 3.14
N PRO A 167 -1.31 -6.92 3.03
CA PRO A 167 -1.24 -5.53 3.48
C PRO A 167 -2.38 -4.68 2.89
N ALA A 168 -2.76 -3.59 3.55
CA ALA A 168 -3.77 -2.68 3.03
C ALA A 168 -3.34 -2.05 1.69
N ARG A 169 -4.31 -1.56 0.89
CA ARG A 169 -3.98 -0.82 -0.35
C ARG A 169 -3.27 0.49 0.02
N GLY A 170 -2.16 0.79 -0.68
CA GLY A 170 -1.24 1.90 -0.37
C GLY A 170 -1.87 3.30 -0.42
N SER A 171 -2.92 3.49 -1.22
CA SER A 171 -3.89 4.57 -1.04
C SER A 171 -5.28 3.95 -1.01
N THR A 172 -5.89 3.96 0.17
CA THR A 172 -7.35 3.97 0.27
C THR A 172 -7.74 5.41 0.60
N PRO A 173 -8.95 5.88 0.26
CA PRO A 173 -9.43 7.18 0.72
C PRO A 173 -9.24 7.37 2.24
N ILE A 174 -9.38 6.29 3.01
CA ILE A 174 -9.12 6.27 4.45
C ILE A 174 -7.63 6.50 4.75
N GLN A 175 -6.70 5.91 3.99
CA GLN A 175 -5.27 6.18 4.15
C GLN A 175 -4.92 7.63 3.84
N GLU A 176 -5.41 8.18 2.74
CA GLU A 176 -5.18 9.59 2.39
C GLU A 176 -5.71 10.52 3.49
N GLN A 177 -6.89 10.25 4.03
CA GLN A 177 -7.46 11.00 5.14
C GLN A 177 -6.66 10.80 6.45
N THR A 178 -6.11 9.60 6.69
CA THR A 178 -5.24 9.32 7.83
C THR A 178 -3.96 10.13 7.73
N ASP A 179 -3.36 10.20 6.54
CA ASP A 179 -2.16 10.99 6.26
C ASP A 179 -2.43 12.49 6.38
N GLN A 180 -3.62 12.96 5.93
CA GLN A 180 -4.05 14.35 6.12
C GLN A 180 -4.22 14.71 7.59
N LEU A 181 -4.84 13.85 8.40
CA LEU A 181 -4.98 14.07 9.85
C LEU A 181 -3.62 14.11 10.53
N LEU A 182 -2.72 13.18 10.18
CA LEU A 182 -1.36 13.15 10.71
C LEU A 182 -0.57 14.40 10.33
N ALA A 183 -0.71 14.88 9.09
CA ALA A 183 -0.08 16.11 8.61
C ALA A 183 -0.65 17.35 9.33
N TRP A 184 -1.97 17.40 9.54
CA TRP A 184 -2.64 18.46 10.29
C TRP A 184 -2.12 18.55 11.73
N LEU A 185 -2.02 17.39 12.42
CA LEU A 185 -1.47 17.31 13.78
C LEU A 185 0.00 17.74 13.82
N LYS A 186 0.80 17.33 12.83
CA LYS A 186 2.21 17.75 12.69
C LYS A 186 2.34 19.26 12.51
N ALA A 187 1.49 19.87 11.69
CA ALA A 187 1.55 21.29 11.38
C ALA A 187 1.18 22.19 12.57
N ARG A 188 0.37 21.71 13.51
CA ARG A 188 -0.01 22.44 14.74
C ARG A 188 1.09 22.49 15.79
N ARG A 189 2.14 21.71 15.61
CA ARG A 189 3.18 21.57 16.61
C ARG A 189 3.89 22.90 16.89
N THR A 190 4.00 23.27 18.15
CA THR A 190 4.70 24.47 18.63
C THR A 190 6.22 24.32 18.57
N PRO A 191 7.00 25.41 18.76
CA PRO A 191 8.47 25.34 18.74
C PRO A 191 9.08 24.39 19.78
N ASP A 192 8.43 24.18 20.92
CA ASP A 192 8.79 23.20 21.97
C ASP A 192 8.38 21.76 21.60
N ARG A 193 7.89 21.56 20.37
CA ARG A 193 7.48 20.28 19.79
C ARG A 193 6.21 19.68 20.39
N ARG A 194 5.43 20.43 21.16
CA ARG A 194 4.13 19.97 21.68
C ARG A 194 3.02 20.25 20.67
N ILE A 195 1.93 19.50 20.76
CA ILE A 195 0.72 19.77 19.98
C ILE A 195 -0.22 20.53 20.91
N PRO A 196 -0.56 21.80 20.62
CA PRO A 196 -1.56 22.54 21.38
C PRO A 196 -2.86 21.77 21.44
N SER A 197 -3.60 21.91 22.54
CA SER A 197 -4.91 21.29 22.66
C SER A 197 -5.82 21.71 21.50
N PHE A 198 -6.71 20.80 21.14
CA PHE A 198 -7.71 21.00 20.10
C PHE A 198 -8.96 20.19 20.41
N THR A 199 -10.09 20.62 19.86
CA THR A 199 -11.32 19.85 19.89
C THR A 199 -11.39 18.87 18.71
N ASN A 200 -12.11 17.76 18.86
CA ASN A 200 -12.34 16.85 17.73
C ASN A 200 -13.04 17.54 16.55
N ALA A 201 -13.85 18.57 16.81
CA ALA A 201 -14.49 19.37 15.76
C ALA A 201 -13.47 20.17 14.95
N GLU A 202 -12.48 20.79 15.59
CA GLU A 202 -11.40 21.51 14.90
C GLU A 202 -10.56 20.58 14.03
N ALA A 203 -10.19 19.41 14.55
CA ALA A 203 -9.43 18.42 13.79
C ALA A 203 -10.23 17.88 12.60
N SER A 204 -11.53 17.62 12.77
CA SER A 204 -12.44 17.22 11.71
C SER A 204 -12.61 18.31 10.64
N ALA A 205 -12.82 19.56 11.04
CA ALA A 205 -12.88 20.70 10.12
C ALA A 205 -11.55 20.87 9.35
N GLY A 206 -10.41 20.55 9.98
CA GLY A 206 -9.10 20.48 9.33
C GLY A 206 -9.01 19.50 8.15
N LEU A 207 -9.91 18.52 8.10
CA LEU A 207 -10.07 17.55 7.00
C LEU A 207 -11.18 17.93 6.01
N GLY A 208 -11.82 19.09 6.18
CA GLY A 208 -13.01 19.49 5.43
C GLY A 208 -14.30 18.79 5.89
N TRP A 209 -14.34 18.29 7.13
CA TRP A 209 -15.48 17.61 7.71
C TRP A 209 -16.09 18.45 8.84
N ASP A 210 -16.91 19.44 8.45
CA ASP A 210 -17.45 20.42 9.38
C ASP A 210 -18.52 19.85 10.33
N ASP A 211 -19.18 18.75 9.94
CA ASP A 211 -20.25 18.14 10.72
C ASP A 211 -19.88 16.74 11.24
N LEU A 212 -19.51 16.68 12.51
CA LEU A 212 -19.21 15.41 13.18
C LEU A 212 -20.46 14.53 13.43
N GLN A 213 -21.71 15.01 13.25
CA GLN A 213 -22.86 14.09 13.18
C GLN A 213 -22.68 13.13 12.00
N ILE A 214 -22.23 13.66 10.87
CA ILE A 214 -22.12 12.93 9.62
C ILE A 214 -20.80 12.16 9.59
N PHE A 215 -19.71 12.82 10.00
CA PHE A 215 -18.35 12.30 9.83
C PHE A 215 -17.74 11.71 11.11
N GLY A 216 -18.42 11.77 12.25
CA GLY A 216 -17.87 11.34 13.54
C GLY A 216 -17.35 9.91 13.56
N ARG A 217 -18.06 8.99 12.89
CA ARG A 217 -17.61 7.59 12.75
C ARG A 217 -16.35 7.47 11.90
N ALA A 218 -16.29 8.18 10.77
CA ALA A 218 -15.13 8.16 9.90
C ALA A 218 -13.91 8.76 10.60
N TYR A 219 -14.07 9.93 11.23
CA TYR A 219 -13.04 10.60 12.02
C TYR A 219 -12.55 9.73 13.18
N GLY A 220 -13.45 9.14 13.96
CA GLY A 220 -13.10 8.21 15.04
C GLY A 220 -12.29 7.02 14.55
N ASN A 221 -12.58 6.50 13.35
CA ASN A 221 -11.77 5.45 12.72
C ASN A 221 -10.36 5.96 12.35
N LEU A 222 -10.21 7.15 11.76
CA LEU A 222 -8.89 7.72 11.45
C LEU A 222 -8.04 7.88 12.70
N GLN A 223 -8.62 8.49 13.75
CA GLN A 223 -7.95 8.67 15.04
C GLN A 223 -7.53 7.33 15.64
N SER A 224 -8.44 6.34 15.64
CA SER A 224 -8.14 4.99 16.14
C SER A 224 -7.02 4.29 15.36
N ARG A 225 -6.86 4.58 14.05
CA ARG A 225 -5.73 4.07 13.25
C ARG A 225 -4.41 4.70 13.71
N LEU A 226 -4.39 6.01 13.93
CA LEU A 226 -3.21 6.72 14.42
C LEU A 226 -2.82 6.26 15.83
N ASP A 227 -3.80 6.05 16.71
CA ASP A 227 -3.57 5.57 18.08
C ASP A 227 -2.99 4.16 18.10
N PHE A 228 -3.50 3.27 17.24
CA PHE A 228 -2.93 1.93 17.10
C PHE A 228 -1.51 1.96 16.52
N ALA A 229 -1.24 2.84 15.56
CA ALA A 229 0.11 3.06 15.04
C ALA A 229 1.07 3.58 16.14
N CYS A 230 0.60 4.48 17.01
CA CYS A 230 1.36 4.93 18.18
C CYS A 230 1.68 3.77 19.13
N TYR A 231 0.70 2.89 19.40
CA TYR A 231 0.93 1.67 20.17
C TYR A 231 2.06 0.81 19.58
N ARG A 232 2.06 0.56 18.26
CA ARG A 232 3.12 -0.21 17.59
C ARG A 232 4.50 0.46 17.66
N CYS A 233 4.52 1.79 17.72
CA CYS A 233 5.75 2.59 17.89
C CYS A 233 6.18 2.73 19.37
N GLY A 234 5.42 2.23 20.34
CA GLY A 234 5.69 2.46 21.77
C GLY A 234 5.50 3.92 22.19
N LEU A 235 4.60 4.65 21.54
CA LEU A 235 4.31 6.07 21.75
C LEU A 235 2.94 6.26 22.44
N PRO A 236 2.70 7.40 23.12
CA PRO A 236 1.37 7.76 23.57
C PRO A 236 0.41 7.86 22.38
N PRO A 237 -0.89 7.56 22.57
CA PRO A 237 -1.88 7.70 21.51
C PRO A 237 -2.05 9.16 21.11
N LEU A 238 -1.80 9.47 19.84
CA LEU A 238 -1.84 10.84 19.30
C LEU A 238 -3.24 11.46 19.40
N GLY A 239 -4.31 10.66 19.31
CA GLY A 239 -5.68 11.09 19.52
C GLY A 239 -5.98 11.61 20.92
N LEU A 240 -5.15 11.28 21.91
CA LEU A 240 -5.25 11.85 23.25
C LEU A 240 -4.56 13.22 23.39
N THR A 241 -4.02 13.81 22.33
CA THR A 241 -3.66 15.25 22.37
C THR A 241 -4.89 16.16 22.31
N ALA A 242 -6.05 15.62 21.90
CA ALA A 242 -7.32 16.34 21.95
C ALA A 242 -7.66 16.75 23.40
N GLU A 243 -8.38 17.86 23.55
CA GLU A 243 -8.91 18.32 24.85
C GLU A 243 -9.76 17.22 25.50
N ARG A 244 -10.56 16.54 24.66
CA ARG A 244 -11.48 15.50 25.08
C ARG A 244 -11.40 14.29 24.16
N PRO A 245 -10.98 13.13 24.67
CA PRO A 245 -11.11 11.91 23.91
C PRO A 245 -12.57 11.53 23.70
N PHE A 246 -12.82 10.65 22.73
CA PHE A 246 -14.12 10.00 22.61
C PHE A 246 -14.31 9.04 23.78
N ASP A 247 -15.39 9.23 24.56
CA ASP A 247 -15.69 8.45 25.77
C ASP A 247 -15.66 6.93 25.49
N ARG A 248 -16.13 6.51 24.32
CA ARG A 248 -16.19 5.09 23.92
C ARG A 248 -14.85 4.51 23.44
N ALA A 249 -13.92 5.35 22.95
CA ALA A 249 -12.66 4.86 22.37
C ALA A 249 -11.76 4.16 23.41
N TRP A 250 -11.94 4.48 24.68
CA TRP A 250 -11.15 3.95 25.80
C TRP A 250 -12.04 3.29 26.87
N SER A 251 -13.21 2.80 26.50
CA SER A 251 -14.13 2.14 27.43
C SER A 251 -13.62 0.74 27.83
N GLN A 252 -13.93 0.24 29.03
CA GLN A 252 -13.38 -1.02 29.56
C GLN A 252 -13.82 -2.28 28.78
N GLU A 253 -14.98 -2.29 28.13
CA GLU A 253 -15.48 -3.40 27.27
C GLU A 253 -15.32 -4.81 27.85
N GLY A 254 -15.74 -5.00 29.11
CA GLY A 254 -15.70 -6.33 29.75
C GLY A 254 -14.31 -6.81 30.17
N ARG A 255 -13.25 -6.00 30.03
CA ARG A 255 -11.92 -6.29 30.57
C ARG A 255 -11.92 -6.18 32.10
N THR A 256 -10.92 -6.76 32.75
CA THR A 256 -10.74 -6.69 34.22
C THR A 256 -9.99 -5.44 34.68
N TRP A 257 -9.52 -4.62 33.74
CA TRP A 257 -8.78 -3.38 33.99
C TRP A 257 -9.31 -2.26 33.08
N ALA A 258 -9.16 -1.02 33.53
CA ALA A 258 -9.54 0.17 32.78
C ALA A 258 -8.29 0.88 32.25
N PHE A 259 -8.41 1.53 31.09
CA PHE A 259 -7.35 2.38 30.59
C PHE A 259 -7.08 3.55 31.56
N PRO A 260 -5.82 3.88 31.86
CA PRO A 260 -5.48 5.07 32.63
C PRO A 260 -5.54 6.31 31.72
N VAL A 261 -6.73 6.63 31.19
CA VAL A 261 -6.94 7.63 30.12
C VAL A 261 -6.34 8.99 30.49
N SER A 262 -6.52 9.45 31.72
CA SER A 262 -5.96 10.73 32.18
C SER A 262 -4.43 10.73 32.12
N THR A 263 -3.76 9.64 32.51
CA THR A 263 -2.30 9.51 32.43
C THR A 263 -1.83 9.42 30.99
N MET A 264 -2.52 8.63 30.15
CA MET A 264 -2.25 8.52 28.71
C MET A 264 -2.38 9.87 28.01
N GLN A 265 -3.41 10.64 28.35
CA GLN A 265 -3.67 11.98 27.83
C GLN A 265 -2.60 12.98 28.25
N LEU A 266 -2.24 13.01 29.54
CA LEU A 266 -1.17 13.88 30.04
C LEU A 266 0.14 13.62 29.28
N ALA A 267 0.50 12.35 29.06
CA ALA A 267 1.72 12.02 28.34
C ALA A 267 1.65 12.38 26.84
N ALA A 268 0.51 12.17 26.18
CA ALA A 268 0.32 12.59 24.80
C ALA A 268 0.48 14.12 24.65
N GLN A 269 -0.12 14.89 25.55
CA GLN A 269 -0.13 16.35 25.54
C GLN A 269 1.24 16.96 25.92
N THR A 270 1.99 16.31 26.81
CA THR A 270 3.29 16.84 27.29
C THR A 270 4.49 16.37 26.47
N ARG A 271 4.33 15.33 25.64
CA ARG A 271 5.40 14.76 24.80
C ARG A 271 5.90 15.77 23.76
N PRO A 272 7.24 15.90 23.58
CA PRO A 272 7.81 16.61 22.43
C PRO A 272 7.79 15.73 21.18
N TRP A 273 6.80 15.92 20.32
CA TRP A 273 6.58 15.15 19.09
C TRP A 273 7.60 15.52 18.00
N THR A 274 8.49 14.62 17.65
CA THR A 274 9.52 14.84 16.63
C THR A 274 9.03 14.47 15.23
N ASP A 275 9.73 14.95 14.20
CA ASP A 275 9.48 14.53 12.82
C ASP A 275 9.71 13.03 12.60
N GLN A 276 10.58 12.42 13.41
CA GLN A 276 10.78 10.97 13.38
C GLN A 276 9.55 10.22 13.92
N ASP A 277 8.92 10.71 14.99
CA ASP A 277 7.69 10.11 15.52
C ASP A 277 6.59 10.11 14.45
N PHE A 278 6.34 11.26 13.79
CA PHE A 278 5.34 11.34 12.72
C PHE A 278 5.65 10.42 11.53
N ARG A 279 6.92 10.29 11.13
CA ARG A 279 7.31 9.35 10.07
C ARG A 279 7.06 7.90 10.47
N ALA A 280 7.40 7.52 11.70
CA ALA A 280 7.19 6.17 12.21
C ALA A 280 5.69 5.83 12.30
N ILE A 281 4.89 6.74 12.86
CA ILE A 281 3.42 6.59 12.94
C ILE A 281 2.82 6.47 11.55
N GLY A 282 3.21 7.30 10.59
CA GLY A 282 2.72 7.23 9.22
C GLY A 282 3.10 5.93 8.50
N ALA A 283 4.30 5.40 8.75
CA ALA A 283 4.71 4.10 8.23
C ALA A 283 3.85 2.96 8.80
N GLU A 284 3.63 2.95 10.12
CA GLU A 284 2.78 1.97 10.78
C GLU A 284 1.32 2.08 10.33
N ALA A 285 0.76 3.28 10.25
CA ALA A 285 -0.61 3.53 9.83
C ALA A 285 -0.90 3.00 8.41
N ARG A 286 0.07 3.13 7.48
CA ARG A 286 -0.02 2.59 6.11
C ARG A 286 -0.05 1.07 6.05
N ALA A 287 0.53 0.39 7.05
CA ALA A 287 0.44 -1.07 7.16
C ALA A 287 -0.90 -1.55 7.73
N LEU A 288 -1.69 -0.66 8.36
CA LEU A 288 -2.98 -1.02 8.96
C LEU A 288 -4.09 -1.18 7.91
N PRO A 289 -5.08 -2.06 8.16
CA PRO A 289 -6.29 -2.09 7.36
C PRO A 289 -7.08 -0.78 7.50
N GLY A 290 -8.02 -0.54 6.58
CA GLY A 290 -8.86 0.66 6.60
C GLY A 290 -9.76 0.78 7.85
N GLN A 291 -10.02 -0.31 8.57
CA GLN A 291 -10.82 -0.31 9.79
C GLN A 291 -9.95 -0.61 11.03
N ALA A 292 -9.79 0.38 11.91
CA ALA A 292 -8.94 0.25 13.10
C ALA A 292 -9.47 -0.79 14.10
N HIS A 293 -10.79 -0.88 14.26
CA HIS A 293 -11.40 -1.74 15.27
C HIS A 293 -11.06 -3.24 15.06
N VAL A 294 -10.74 -3.66 13.83
CA VAL A 294 -10.36 -5.04 13.51
C VAL A 294 -8.99 -5.37 14.11
N VAL A 295 -8.03 -4.46 13.98
CA VAL A 295 -6.70 -4.66 14.56
C VAL A 295 -6.72 -4.50 16.08
N TRP A 296 -7.53 -3.56 16.59
CA TRP A 296 -7.74 -3.39 18.03
C TRP A 296 -8.27 -4.64 18.71
N ARG A 297 -9.37 -5.21 18.22
CA ARG A 297 -9.99 -6.42 18.80
C ARG A 297 -9.03 -7.61 18.81
N ARG A 298 -8.32 -7.83 17.70
CA ARG A 298 -7.35 -8.92 17.60
C ARG A 298 -6.20 -8.74 18.58
N GLU A 299 -5.60 -7.55 18.60
CA GLU A 299 -4.46 -7.23 19.44
C GLU A 299 -4.79 -7.36 20.94
N LEU A 300 -5.96 -6.87 21.35
CA LEU A 300 -6.46 -7.01 22.72
C LEU A 300 -6.67 -8.48 23.10
N ALA A 301 -7.19 -9.31 22.18
CA ALA A 301 -7.40 -10.73 22.45
C ALA A 301 -6.08 -11.53 22.52
N GLU A 302 -5.11 -11.20 21.67
CA GLU A 302 -3.86 -11.97 21.53
C GLU A 302 -2.73 -11.47 22.44
N SER A 303 -2.77 -10.21 22.88
CA SER A 303 -1.62 -9.53 23.51
C SER A 303 -2.03 -8.56 24.62
N GLU A 304 -3.07 -8.89 25.40
CA GLU A 304 -3.60 -8.03 26.47
C GLU A 304 -2.50 -7.54 27.44
N THR A 305 -1.60 -8.41 27.88
CA THR A 305 -0.51 -8.04 28.82
C THR A 305 0.42 -6.99 28.22
N ARG A 306 0.82 -7.14 26.95
CA ARG A 306 1.68 -6.17 26.25
C ARG A 306 0.96 -4.83 26.11
N PHE A 307 -0.32 -4.90 25.78
CA PHE A 307 -1.14 -3.72 25.57
C PHE A 307 -1.41 -2.95 26.87
N ARG A 308 -1.67 -3.66 27.97
CA ARG A 308 -1.75 -3.10 29.32
C ARG A 308 -0.43 -2.46 29.75
N ALA A 309 0.69 -3.15 29.54
CA ALA A 309 2.01 -2.61 29.84
C ALA A 309 2.31 -1.32 29.06
N TRP A 310 1.87 -1.22 27.81
CA TRP A 310 1.96 0.03 27.05
C TRP A 310 1.09 1.15 27.65
N ALA A 311 -0.17 0.85 27.98
CA ALA A 311 -1.11 1.82 28.55
C ALA A 311 -0.71 2.31 29.95
N GLU A 312 -0.13 1.43 30.78
CA GLU A 312 0.35 1.77 32.14
C GLU A 312 1.78 2.33 32.12
N GLY A 313 2.61 1.91 31.15
CA GLY A 313 4.01 2.31 31.00
C GLY A 313 4.24 3.76 30.59
N VAL A 314 3.15 4.49 30.33
CA VAL A 314 3.11 5.90 29.93
C VAL A 314 3.91 6.82 30.86
N MET A 315 3.88 6.56 32.17
CA MET A 315 4.62 7.36 33.17
C MET A 315 6.14 7.30 32.93
N SER A 316 6.66 6.23 32.33
CA SER A 316 8.08 6.09 32.01
C SER A 316 8.53 6.93 30.81
N TRP A 317 7.60 7.52 30.05
CA TRP A 317 7.91 8.39 28.91
C TRP A 317 8.25 9.82 29.32
N GLN A 318 7.90 10.20 30.55
CA GLN A 318 8.31 11.46 31.15
C GLN A 318 9.72 11.25 31.74
N GLY A 319 10.74 11.61 30.96
CA GLY A 319 12.09 11.77 31.50
C GLY A 319 12.02 12.65 32.74
N VAL A 320 12.32 12.05 33.90
CA VAL A 320 12.04 12.53 35.25
C VAL A 320 12.36 14.02 35.44
N GLY A 321 11.31 14.82 35.62
CA GLY A 321 11.33 16.09 36.36
C GLY A 321 10.21 16.03 37.40
N PRO A 322 10.44 16.47 38.65
CA PRO A 322 9.48 16.31 39.74
C PRO A 322 8.15 17.03 39.44
N GLN A 323 7.04 16.30 39.53
CA GLN A 323 5.68 16.84 39.39
C GLN A 323 5.27 17.56 40.67
N GLU A 324 4.89 18.84 40.54
CA GLU A 324 3.96 19.48 41.47
C GLU A 324 2.54 18.97 41.14
N GLU A 325 1.88 18.35 42.11
CA GLU A 325 0.45 18.01 42.06
C GLU A 325 -0.34 19.31 41.88
N THR A 326 -0.74 19.58 40.64
CA THR A 326 -1.71 20.63 40.33
C THR A 326 -3.07 19.97 40.27
N ASP A 327 -4.00 20.42 41.12
CA ASP A 327 -5.38 19.96 41.13
C ASP A 327 -5.97 20.09 39.72
N ALA A 328 -6.28 18.94 39.12
CA ALA A 328 -6.82 18.88 37.77
C ALA A 328 -8.18 19.59 37.74
N VAL A 329 -8.21 20.77 37.12
CA VAL A 329 -9.45 21.48 36.81
C VAL A 329 -10.28 20.60 35.89
N GLU A 330 -11.45 20.14 36.35
CA GLU A 330 -12.38 19.40 35.50
C GLU A 330 -12.77 20.25 34.28
N PRO A 331 -12.61 19.76 33.05
CA PRO A 331 -12.97 20.52 31.85
C PRO A 331 -14.49 20.73 31.80
N THR A 332 -14.93 22.00 31.86
CA THR A 332 -16.34 22.41 32.02
C THR A 332 -17.19 22.36 30.74
N GLY A 333 -16.71 21.78 29.64
CA GLY A 333 -17.54 21.45 28.49
C GLY A 333 -18.26 20.10 28.69
N ARG A 334 -19.23 19.74 27.86
CA ARG A 334 -19.60 18.33 27.59
C ARG A 334 -19.37 18.09 26.11
N ASN A 335 -18.80 16.94 25.73
CA ASN A 335 -18.90 16.50 24.34
C ASN A 335 -20.41 16.47 24.00
N PRO A 336 -20.83 17.01 22.85
CA PRO A 336 -22.25 17.07 22.52
C PRO A 336 -22.87 15.66 22.51
N ALA A 337 -24.12 15.55 22.95
CA ALA A 337 -24.72 14.30 23.42
C ALA A 337 -24.65 13.11 22.44
N TRP A 338 -24.68 13.37 21.14
CA TRP A 338 -24.56 12.37 20.08
C TRP A 338 -23.23 11.60 20.06
N THR A 339 -22.16 12.15 20.66
CA THR A 339 -20.89 11.41 20.88
C THR A 339 -21.07 10.18 21.76
N ARG A 340 -22.20 10.09 22.48
CA ARG A 340 -22.57 8.95 23.33
C ARG A 340 -23.45 7.92 22.64
N ASP A 341 -24.11 8.25 21.52
CA ASP A 341 -25.24 7.45 21.03
C ASP A 341 -24.93 6.62 19.79
N GLU A 342 -23.89 6.93 19.01
CA GLU A 342 -23.55 6.11 17.84
C GLU A 342 -22.49 5.04 18.13
N LEU A 343 -22.83 3.81 17.77
CA LEU A 343 -22.15 2.57 18.09
C LEU A 343 -20.76 2.50 17.48
N ILE A 344 -19.75 3.01 18.20
CA ILE A 344 -18.35 2.88 17.80
C ILE A 344 -17.77 1.49 18.16
N LEU A 345 -18.36 0.78 19.13
CA LEU A 345 -18.01 -0.61 19.46
C LEU A 345 -19.28 -1.39 19.88
N ALA A 346 -20.09 -1.78 18.90
CA ALA A 346 -21.05 -2.91 18.92
C ALA A 346 -22.05 -2.72 17.78
N LEU A 347 -21.95 -3.49 16.70
CA LEU A 347 -23.08 -4.05 15.95
C LEU A 347 -22.47 -4.78 14.75
N ASP A 348 -22.26 -6.09 14.96
CA ASP A 348 -22.73 -7.05 13.96
C ASP A 348 -24.20 -6.72 13.70
N LEU A 349 -24.56 -6.33 12.47
CA LEU A 349 -25.86 -6.59 11.84
C LEU A 349 -25.85 -6.05 10.39
N TYR A 350 -25.97 -7.02 9.47
CA TYR A 350 -26.03 -7.00 7.99
C TYR A 350 -24.72 -6.93 7.21
#